data_AF-A0A1D1ZBG8-F1
#
_entry.id   AF-A0A1D1ZBG8-F1
#
_cell.length_a   1.000
_cell.length_b   1.000
_cell.length_c   1.000
_cell.angle_alpha   90.00
_cell.angle_beta   90.00
_cell.angle_gamma   90.00
#
_symmetry.space_group_name_H-M   'P 1'
#
loop_
_entity.id
_entity.type
_entity.pdbx_description
1 polymer ?
#
loop_
_entity_poly.entity_id
_entity_poly.type
_entity_poly.pdbx_seq_one_letter_code
_entity_poly.pdbx_strand_id
1 'polypeptide(L)'
;GQKFGKPKDAVCFRDAVVPNKLHEAIPSTAATARRRRSPQVLLPSSRSPGVLIPLQDRRQDPNIMAWLLVLLTIFLLWMLSLWKVLYSSKSTLSNVLTYSNDKGFKRQNVLLVLAHPDDESMFFSPTIQFFISKGHNIHILCMSTGNADGKGYIRKEELYRVCAILKVPPQRVKVLDHPNLQDGLKEQWQHNLLATIIGEEVNMREIDKIITFDSHGISGHQNHRDVHHGLCMLLQEKRPEVEAWELISTSI
;
A
#
# COMPACT_ATOMS: atom_id res chain seq x y z
N GLY A 1 18.01 28.71 -45.24
CA GLY A 1 18.46 28.58 -43.85
C GLY A 1 17.50 29.31 -42.94
N GLN A 2 16.72 28.60 -42.16
CA GLN A 2 15.97 29.14 -41.02
C GLN A 2 16.03 28.07 -39.92
N LYS A 3 16.82 28.38 -38.89
CA LYS A 3 16.97 27.56 -37.68
C LYS A 3 15.73 27.79 -36.83
N PHE A 4 14.89 26.76 -36.66
CA PHE A 4 13.92 26.77 -35.58
C PHE A 4 14.66 26.54 -34.26
N GLY A 5 14.61 27.55 -33.39
CA GLY A 5 15.17 27.52 -32.05
C GLY A 5 14.44 26.49 -31.19
N LYS A 6 15.22 25.68 -30.48
CA LYS A 6 14.73 24.82 -29.39
C LYS A 6 14.06 25.69 -28.31
N PRO A 7 12.91 25.32 -27.77
CA PRO A 7 12.49 25.81 -26.46
C PRO A 7 13.47 25.24 -25.43
N LYS A 8 14.24 26.14 -24.82
CA LYS A 8 14.88 25.92 -23.53
C LYS A 8 13.82 26.18 -22.46
N ASP A 9 14.01 25.50 -21.33
CA ASP A 9 13.37 25.69 -20.02
C ASP A 9 12.43 24.52 -19.65
N ALA A 10 13.05 23.66 -18.84
CA ALA A 10 12.59 22.38 -18.38
C ALA A 10 11.44 22.52 -17.38
N VAL A 11 10.37 21.75 -17.60
CA VAL A 11 9.38 21.45 -16.56
C VAL A 11 10.06 20.51 -15.58
N CYS A 12 10.27 20.97 -14.35
CA CYS A 12 10.92 20.18 -13.30
C CYS A 12 9.92 19.19 -12.71
N PHE A 13 9.81 18.03 -13.36
CA PHE A 13 9.29 16.82 -12.71
C PHE A 13 10.36 16.33 -11.73
N ARG A 14 9.94 15.93 -10.53
CA ARG A 14 10.82 15.39 -9.49
C ARG A 14 10.52 13.92 -9.32
N ASP A 15 11.57 13.11 -9.36
CA ASP A 15 11.47 11.66 -9.38
C ASP A 15 11.27 11.09 -7.96
N ALA A 16 10.38 10.12 -7.81
CA ALA A 16 10.28 9.30 -6.61
C ALA A 16 10.59 7.83 -6.97
N VAL A 17 11.71 7.31 -6.46
CA VAL A 17 12.15 5.92 -6.66
C VAL A 17 11.93 5.13 -5.38
N VAL A 18 11.22 3.99 -5.46
CA VAL A 18 11.00 3.06 -4.34
C VAL A 18 11.69 1.73 -4.65
N PRO A 19 12.57 1.21 -3.75
CA PRO A 19 13.19 -0.10 -3.95
C PRO A 19 12.30 -1.25 -3.44
N ASN A 20 12.25 -2.32 -4.24
CA ASN A 20 11.50 -3.54 -4.00
C ASN A 20 12.40 -4.63 -3.40
N LYS A 21 11.99 -5.36 -2.35
CA LYS A 21 12.66 -6.61 -1.92
C LYS A 21 11.71 -7.67 -1.36
N LEU A 22 11.66 -8.76 -2.13
CA LEU A 22 11.57 -10.21 -1.87
C LEU A 22 10.74 -10.80 -0.70
N HIS A 23 9.89 -11.77 -1.11
CA HIS A 23 9.24 -12.83 -0.34
C HIS A 23 10.14 -14.05 -0.14
N GLU A 24 9.98 -14.76 0.98
CA GLU A 24 10.29 -16.19 1.10
C GLU A 24 9.33 -16.90 2.08
N ALA A 25 9.20 -18.22 1.88
CA ALA A 25 8.03 -19.07 2.18
C ALA A 25 8.02 -19.78 3.55
N ILE A 26 6.85 -20.35 3.90
CA ILE A 26 6.57 -21.12 5.14
C ILE A 26 6.19 -22.56 4.76
N PRO A 27 6.62 -23.60 5.51
CA PRO A 27 5.99 -24.91 5.45
C PRO A 27 5.14 -25.26 6.69
N SER A 28 4.05 -25.99 6.45
CA SER A 28 3.11 -26.54 7.43
C SER A 28 3.58 -27.84 8.05
N THR A 29 3.20 -28.14 9.30
CA THR A 29 3.10 -29.53 9.77
C THR A 29 1.87 -29.75 10.66
N ALA A 30 1.22 -30.89 10.42
CA ALA A 30 0.00 -31.36 11.06
C ALA A 30 0.31 -32.32 12.22
N ALA A 31 -0.56 -32.30 13.23
CA ALA A 31 -0.57 -33.19 14.38
C ALA A 31 -1.15 -34.58 14.06
N THR A 32 -0.78 -35.60 14.83
CA THR A 32 -1.70 -36.72 15.17
C THR A 32 -1.29 -37.39 16.49
N ALA A 33 -2.27 -37.59 17.36
CA ALA A 33 -2.20 -38.27 18.66
C ALA A 33 -2.71 -39.72 18.58
N ARG A 34 -2.33 -40.59 19.54
CA ARG A 34 -3.08 -41.77 20.09
C ARG A 34 -2.10 -42.65 20.90
N ARG A 35 -2.46 -43.48 21.88
CA ARG A 35 -3.58 -43.63 22.85
C ARG A 35 -3.18 -44.80 23.78
N ARG A 36 -3.45 -44.66 25.08
CA ARG A 36 -3.88 -45.67 26.09
C ARG A 36 -3.27 -47.10 26.11
N ARG A 37 -2.91 -47.56 27.32
CA ARG A 37 -3.67 -48.56 28.14
C ARG A 37 -3.04 -48.77 29.53
N SER A 38 -3.91 -48.95 30.53
CA SER A 38 -3.68 -49.58 31.84
C SER A 38 -4.72 -50.72 31.96
N PRO A 39 -4.93 -51.43 33.09
CA PRO A 39 -4.11 -51.77 34.28
C PRO A 39 -4.19 -53.30 34.59
N GLN A 40 -3.58 -53.77 35.69
CA GLN A 40 -4.18 -54.66 36.75
C GLN A 40 -3.08 -55.40 37.57
N VAL A 41 -3.00 -55.22 38.91
CA VAL A 41 -3.59 -55.97 40.07
C VAL A 41 -2.77 -57.19 40.52
N LEU A 42 -2.26 -57.19 41.77
CA LEU A 42 -2.56 -58.17 42.86
C LEU A 42 -1.73 -57.90 44.15
N LEU A 43 -2.37 -58.03 45.32
CA LEU A 43 -1.85 -58.09 46.72
C LEU A 43 -1.67 -59.57 47.16
N PRO A 44 -1.24 -59.99 48.39
CA PRO A 44 -1.01 -59.27 49.67
C PRO A 44 0.19 -59.73 50.58
N SER A 45 0.31 -59.07 51.75
CA SER A 45 0.69 -59.57 53.09
C SER A 45 2.16 -59.68 53.53
N SER A 46 2.59 -58.82 54.48
CA SER A 46 2.80 -59.15 55.92
C SER A 46 3.83 -58.24 56.63
N ARG A 47 3.44 -57.79 57.84
CA ARG A 47 4.15 -57.31 59.06
C ARG A 47 5.47 -56.50 59.02
N SER A 48 5.38 -55.37 59.74
CA SER A 48 6.31 -54.38 60.35
C SER A 48 7.72 -54.87 60.78
N PRO A 49 8.75 -53.98 61.02
CA PRO A 49 8.66 -52.66 61.67
C PRO A 49 9.50 -51.53 61.03
N GLY A 50 9.36 -50.32 61.59
CA GLY A 50 9.83 -49.04 61.04
C GLY A 50 11.28 -49.01 60.54
N VAL A 51 11.41 -48.51 59.32
CA VAL A 51 12.68 -48.08 58.72
C VAL A 51 12.50 -46.63 58.34
N LEU A 52 13.39 -45.78 58.85
CA LEU A 52 13.52 -44.37 58.52
C LEU A 52 13.42 -44.17 57.00
N ILE A 53 12.44 -43.41 56.54
CA ILE A 53 12.40 -42.92 55.15
C ILE A 53 13.56 -41.93 55.01
N PRO A 54 14.60 -42.21 54.21
CA PRO A 54 15.50 -41.16 53.78
C PRO A 54 14.65 -40.24 52.90
N LEU A 55 14.71 -38.93 53.13
CA LEU A 55 14.23 -37.95 52.16
C LEU A 55 14.91 -38.27 50.84
N GLN A 56 14.15 -38.89 49.92
CA GLN A 56 14.61 -39.18 48.59
C GLN A 56 14.86 -37.83 47.94
N ASP A 57 16.13 -37.46 47.92
CA ASP A 57 16.70 -36.38 47.14
C ASP A 57 15.99 -36.38 45.78
N ARG A 58 15.23 -35.30 45.54
CA ARG A 58 14.51 -35.09 44.28
C ARG A 58 15.57 -34.74 43.25
N ARG A 59 16.39 -35.73 42.89
CA ARG A 59 17.46 -35.65 41.93
C ARG A 59 16.80 -35.24 40.62
N GLN A 60 16.88 -33.94 40.32
CA GLN A 60 16.29 -33.37 39.12
C GLN A 60 16.93 -34.08 37.93
N ASP A 61 16.12 -34.81 37.16
CA ASP A 61 16.60 -35.44 35.95
C ASP A 61 17.22 -34.35 35.06
N PRO A 62 18.53 -34.41 34.75
CA PRO A 62 19.22 -33.35 34.02
C PRO A 62 18.56 -33.10 32.66
N ASN A 63 17.92 -34.13 32.10
CA ASN A 63 17.16 -34.05 30.86
C ASN A 63 15.90 -33.19 30.99
N ILE A 64 15.15 -33.28 32.10
CA ILE A 64 13.93 -32.48 32.30
C ILE A 64 14.30 -31.00 32.43
N MET A 65 15.36 -30.71 33.21
CA MET A 65 15.87 -29.35 33.35
C MET A 65 16.37 -28.80 32.01
N ALA A 66 17.06 -29.61 31.20
CA ALA A 66 17.50 -29.21 29.86
C ALA A 66 16.31 -28.92 28.91
N TRP A 67 15.28 -29.77 28.89
CA TRP A 67 14.08 -29.53 28.07
C TRP A 67 13.31 -28.28 28.51
N LEU A 68 13.22 -28.00 29.81
CA LEU A 68 12.61 -26.77 30.33
C LEU A 68 13.38 -25.52 29.88
N LEU A 69 14.71 -25.56 29.87
CA LEU A 69 15.54 -24.46 29.38
C LEU A 69 15.36 -24.23 27.87
N VAL A 70 15.26 -25.30 27.07
CA VAL A 70 14.99 -25.21 25.62
C VAL A 70 13.61 -24.61 25.34
N LEU A 71 12.58 -25.02 26.07
CA LEU A 71 11.24 -24.46 25.90
C LEU A 71 11.18 -22.98 26.31
N LEU A 72 11.89 -22.62 27.38
CA LEU A 72 12.00 -21.23 27.82
C LEU A 72 12.71 -20.35 26.78
N THR A 73 13.80 -20.84 26.17
CA THR A 73 14.52 -20.07 25.14
C THR A 73 13.68 -19.89 23.88
N ILE A 74 12.95 -20.92 23.43
CA ILE A 74 12.03 -20.82 22.30
C ILE A 74 10.91 -19.81 22.60
N PHE A 75 10.34 -19.84 23.80
CA PHE A 75 9.31 -18.89 24.22
C PHE A 75 9.84 -17.46 24.25
N LEU A 76 11.05 -17.24 24.79
CA LEU A 76 11.69 -15.92 24.81
C LEU A 76 11.97 -15.41 23.39
N LEU A 77 12.47 -16.25 22.48
CA LEU A 77 12.69 -15.88 21.08
C LEU A 77 11.37 -15.54 20.36
N TRP A 78 10.31 -16.30 20.65
CA TRP A 78 8.97 -16.00 20.12
C TRP A 78 8.44 -14.67 20.64
N MET A 79 8.58 -14.40 21.93
CA MET A 79 8.18 -13.13 22.55
C MET A 79 9.01 -11.94 22.03
N LEU A 80 10.32 -12.12 21.78
CA LEU A 80 11.18 -11.09 21.18
C LEU A 80 10.80 -10.82 19.71
N SER A 81 10.44 -11.86 18.95
CA SER A 81 9.91 -11.73 17.59
C SER A 81 8.57 -10.97 17.58
N LEU A 82 7.65 -11.35 18.46
CA LEU A 82 6.35 -10.70 18.62
C LEU A 82 6.52 -9.24 19.07
N TRP A 83 7.46 -8.98 19.99
CA TRP A 83 7.83 -7.64 20.42
C TRP A 83 8.41 -6.83 19.27
N LYS A 84 9.27 -7.40 18.42
CA LYS A 84 9.82 -6.71 17.25
C LYS A 84 8.71 -6.32 16.27
N VAL A 85 7.74 -7.20 16.02
CA VAL A 85 6.57 -6.90 15.17
C VAL A 85 5.72 -5.78 15.78
N LEU A 86 5.38 -5.89 17.07
CA LEU A 86 4.54 -4.91 17.76
C LEU A 86 5.25 -3.56 17.99
N TYR A 87 6.54 -3.57 18.30
CA TYR A 87 7.37 -2.38 18.47
C TYR A 87 7.71 -1.73 17.13
N SER A 88 7.91 -2.51 16.07
CA SER A 88 8.03 -1.98 14.71
C SER A 88 6.73 -1.34 14.23
N SER A 89 5.55 -1.87 14.62
CA SER A 89 4.26 -1.19 14.41
C SER A 89 4.15 0.10 15.22
N LYS A 90 4.64 0.13 16.46
CA LYS A 90 4.68 1.36 17.28
C LYS A 90 5.67 2.39 16.75
N SER A 91 6.80 2.00 16.16
CA SER A 91 7.73 2.96 15.55
C SER A 91 7.13 3.62 14.31
N THR A 92 6.32 2.91 13.52
CA THR A 92 5.58 3.52 12.41
C THR A 92 4.51 4.49 12.91
N LEU A 93 3.76 4.14 13.96
CA LEU A 93 2.75 5.04 14.56
C LEU A 93 3.38 6.23 15.30
N SER A 94 4.51 6.03 15.98
CA SER A 94 5.32 7.06 16.60
C SER A 94 5.89 8.00 15.53
N ASN A 95 6.42 7.51 14.42
CA ASN A 95 6.91 8.37 13.35
C ASN A 95 5.78 9.19 12.69
N VAL A 96 4.54 8.70 12.70
CA VAL A 96 3.35 9.46 12.27
C VAL A 96 2.94 10.51 13.31
N LEU A 97 2.92 10.17 14.60
CA LEU A 97 2.47 11.07 15.68
C LEU A 97 3.53 12.10 16.10
N THR A 98 4.83 11.77 16.00
CA THR A 98 5.93 12.69 16.37
C THR A 98 6.32 13.62 15.22
N TYR A 99 5.86 13.36 13.99
CA TYR A 99 6.00 14.29 12.86
C TYR A 99 4.95 15.41 12.87
N SER A 100 3.94 15.32 13.76
CA SER A 100 2.93 16.37 13.95
C SER A 100 3.44 17.60 14.71
N ASN A 101 4.72 17.64 15.10
CA ASN A 101 5.32 18.80 15.78
C ASN A 101 6.36 19.54 14.92
N ASP A 102 6.38 19.31 13.61
CA ASP A 102 7.19 20.10 12.70
C ASP A 102 6.42 21.34 12.22
N LYS A 103 7.12 22.46 12.18
CA LYS A 103 6.54 23.80 12.00
C LYS A 103 5.76 23.90 10.68
N GLY A 104 4.44 24.10 10.77
CA GLY A 104 3.66 24.83 9.76
C GLY A 104 3.53 24.22 8.36
N PHE A 105 3.51 22.90 8.20
CA PHE A 105 3.11 22.32 6.91
C PHE A 105 1.63 22.63 6.64
N LYS A 106 1.37 23.56 5.71
CA LYS A 106 0.03 23.85 5.22
C LYS A 106 -0.55 22.56 4.64
N ARG A 107 -1.78 22.22 5.04
CA ARG A 107 -2.54 21.14 4.41
C ARG A 107 -2.73 21.48 2.93
N GLN A 108 -2.40 20.53 2.06
CA GLN A 108 -2.48 20.71 0.61
C GLN A 108 -3.55 19.80 0.02
N ASN A 109 -4.15 20.23 -1.08
CA ASN A 109 -5.04 19.44 -1.90
C ASN A 109 -4.25 18.85 -3.07
N VAL A 110 -4.17 17.53 -3.12
CA VAL A 110 -3.41 16.77 -4.11
C VAL A 110 -4.40 16.02 -4.98
N LEU A 111 -4.36 16.27 -6.28
CA LEU A 111 -5.16 15.61 -7.29
C LEU A 111 -4.36 14.49 -7.94
N LEU A 112 -4.89 13.27 -7.86
CA LEU A 112 -4.41 12.14 -8.64
C LEU A 112 -5.30 11.99 -9.88
N VAL A 113 -4.72 12.10 -11.06
CA VAL A 113 -5.42 11.95 -12.34
C VAL A 113 -5.10 10.58 -12.91
N LEU A 114 -6.13 9.76 -13.08
CA LEU A 114 -6.05 8.35 -13.48
C LEU A 114 -6.77 8.15 -14.82
N ALA A 115 -6.36 7.15 -15.59
CA ALA A 115 -7.07 6.80 -16.80
C ALA A 115 -8.23 5.85 -16.48
N HIS A 116 -7.98 4.80 -15.69
CA HIS A 116 -8.91 3.71 -15.45
C HIS A 116 -9.10 3.42 -13.94
N PRO A 117 -10.21 2.77 -13.55
CA PRO A 117 -10.37 2.24 -12.21
C PRO A 117 -9.55 0.96 -12.04
N ASP A 118 -8.56 0.99 -11.14
CA ASP A 118 -7.52 0.01 -10.79
C ASP A 118 -6.12 0.66 -10.73
N ASP A 119 -5.89 1.72 -11.52
CA ASP A 119 -4.64 2.48 -11.54
C ASP A 119 -4.22 2.97 -10.13
N GLU A 120 -5.19 3.34 -9.29
CA GLU A 120 -4.94 3.78 -7.90
C GLU A 120 -4.34 2.66 -7.05
N SER A 121 -4.80 1.43 -7.27
CA SER A 121 -4.38 0.26 -6.52
C SER A 121 -3.07 -0.29 -7.04
N MET A 122 -2.92 -0.31 -8.37
CA MET A 122 -1.77 -0.90 -9.07
C MET A 122 -0.53 -0.01 -8.97
N PHE A 123 -0.69 1.32 -9.05
CA PHE A 123 0.44 2.24 -9.20
C PHE A 123 0.56 3.27 -8.07
N PHE A 124 -0.57 3.77 -7.55
CA PHE A 124 -0.55 4.97 -6.69
C PHE A 124 -0.88 4.74 -5.22
N SER A 125 -1.16 3.50 -4.78
CA SER A 125 -1.50 3.22 -3.38
C SER A 125 -0.44 3.66 -2.38
N PRO A 126 0.88 3.46 -2.63
CA PRO A 126 1.91 4.01 -1.76
C PRO A 126 1.88 5.55 -1.70
N THR A 127 1.66 6.20 -2.85
CA THR A 127 1.58 7.66 -2.97
C THR A 127 0.37 8.23 -2.21
N ILE A 128 -0.80 7.63 -2.38
CA ILE A 128 -2.04 8.02 -1.67
C ILE A 128 -1.81 7.93 -0.15
N GLN A 129 -1.28 6.80 0.33
CA GLN A 129 -1.00 6.61 1.76
C GLN A 129 0.04 7.59 2.29
N PHE A 130 1.08 7.90 1.51
CA PHE A 130 2.09 8.89 1.89
C PHE A 130 1.45 10.25 2.16
N PHE A 131 0.68 10.80 1.20
CA PHE A 131 0.06 12.11 1.38
C PHE A 131 -0.98 12.14 2.50
N ILE A 132 -1.77 11.06 2.65
CA ILE A 132 -2.72 10.95 3.77
C ILE A 132 -1.99 10.90 5.11
N SER A 133 -0.88 10.16 5.22
CA SER A 133 -0.07 10.07 6.45
C SER A 133 0.55 11.42 6.83
N LYS A 134 0.80 12.29 5.84
CA LYS A 134 1.28 13.66 6.02
C LYS A 134 0.16 14.67 6.27
N GLY A 135 -1.10 14.23 6.30
CA GLY A 135 -2.24 15.08 6.60
C GLY A 135 -2.74 15.92 5.42
N HIS A 136 -2.38 15.59 4.18
CA HIS A 136 -2.90 16.26 2.98
C HIS A 136 -4.27 15.69 2.57
N ASN A 137 -4.99 16.42 1.73
CA ASN A 137 -6.24 15.95 1.11
C ASN A 137 -5.92 15.31 -0.24
N ILE A 138 -6.28 14.04 -0.40
CA ILE A 138 -6.25 13.38 -1.71
C ILE A 138 -7.60 13.55 -2.41
N HIS A 139 -7.55 13.91 -3.68
CA HIS A 139 -8.63 13.91 -4.64
C HIS A 139 -8.26 12.98 -5.79
N ILE A 140 -9.24 12.23 -6.31
CA ILE A 140 -9.05 11.29 -7.41
C ILE A 140 -9.99 11.68 -8.54
N LEU A 141 -9.42 11.86 -9.72
CA LEU A 141 -10.13 12.06 -10.98
C LEU A 141 -9.77 10.91 -11.91
N CYS A 142 -10.71 10.01 -12.13
CA CYS A 142 -10.57 8.91 -13.07
C CYS A 142 -11.31 9.26 -14.37
N MET A 143 -10.59 9.27 -15.49
CA MET A 143 -11.08 9.79 -16.77
C MET A 143 -12.07 8.89 -17.49
N SER A 144 -12.13 7.61 -17.12
CA SER A 144 -13.00 6.59 -17.71
C SER A 144 -13.56 5.66 -16.65
N THR A 145 -14.66 4.99 -16.96
CA THR A 145 -15.17 3.87 -16.14
C THR A 145 -14.41 2.57 -16.37
N GLY A 146 -13.44 2.52 -17.30
CA GLY A 146 -12.70 1.30 -17.62
C GLY A 146 -13.57 0.24 -18.31
N ASN A 147 -14.51 0.69 -19.15
CA ASN A 147 -15.60 -0.14 -19.68
C ASN A 147 -15.23 -0.96 -20.94
N ALA A 148 -13.95 -1.17 -21.25
CA ALA A 148 -13.53 -1.92 -22.43
C ALA A 148 -14.15 -3.34 -22.49
N ASP A 149 -14.31 -3.99 -21.32
CA ASP A 149 -14.92 -5.31 -21.19
C ASP A 149 -16.42 -5.29 -20.86
N GLY A 150 -17.08 -4.12 -20.94
CA GLY A 150 -18.49 -3.96 -20.55
C GLY A 150 -18.74 -4.01 -19.03
N LYS A 151 -17.69 -3.86 -18.21
CA LYS A 151 -17.75 -3.95 -16.73
C LYS A 151 -17.56 -2.62 -16.01
N GLY A 152 -17.69 -1.49 -16.70
CA GLY A 152 -17.34 -0.17 -16.16
C GLY A 152 -18.12 0.21 -14.90
N TYR A 153 -19.40 -0.21 -14.80
CA TYR A 153 -20.19 0.00 -13.58
C TYR A 153 -19.58 -0.73 -12.37
N ILE A 154 -19.14 -1.98 -12.55
CA ILE A 154 -18.53 -2.77 -11.48
C ILE A 154 -17.18 -2.16 -11.09
N ARG A 155 -16.34 -1.83 -12.07
CA ARG A 155 -15.00 -1.24 -11.84
C ARG A 155 -15.07 0.13 -11.14
N LYS A 156 -16.07 0.94 -11.49
CA LYS A 156 -16.35 2.20 -10.79
C LYS A 156 -16.63 1.95 -9.30
N GLU A 157 -17.52 1.01 -8.99
CA GLU A 157 -17.84 0.66 -7.59
C GLU A 157 -16.62 0.09 -6.85
N GLU A 158 -15.79 -0.70 -7.51
CA GLU A 158 -14.53 -1.21 -6.96
C GLU A 158 -13.58 -0.08 -6.58
N LEU A 159 -13.38 0.91 -7.46
CA LEU A 159 -12.57 2.10 -7.18
C LEU A 159 -13.10 2.87 -5.97
N TYR A 160 -14.40 3.10 -5.84
CA TYR A 160 -14.96 3.76 -4.65
C TYR A 160 -14.70 2.97 -3.36
N ARG A 161 -14.79 1.63 -3.41
CA ARG A 161 -14.49 0.76 -2.25
C ARG A 161 -13.00 0.82 -1.86
N VAL A 162 -12.10 0.75 -2.84
CA VAL A 162 -10.65 0.87 -2.60
C VAL A 162 -10.32 2.25 -2.02
N CYS A 163 -10.91 3.31 -2.55
CA CYS A 163 -10.75 4.66 -2.03
C CYS A 163 -11.20 4.77 -0.56
N ALA A 164 -12.33 4.14 -0.19
CA ALA A 164 -12.79 4.11 1.19
C ALA A 164 -11.78 3.39 2.11
N ILE A 165 -11.20 2.27 1.67
CA ILE A 165 -10.15 1.54 2.40
C ILE A 165 -8.89 2.42 2.56
N LEU A 166 -8.52 3.15 1.50
CA LEU A 166 -7.41 4.11 1.51
C LEU A 166 -7.72 5.40 2.27
N LYS A 167 -8.90 5.53 2.88
CA LYS A 167 -9.35 6.71 3.64
C LYS A 167 -9.50 7.99 2.79
N VAL A 168 -9.80 7.83 1.51
CA VAL A 168 -10.21 8.92 0.62
C VAL A 168 -11.73 9.05 0.66
N PRO A 169 -12.29 10.20 1.10
CA PRO A 169 -13.74 10.39 1.13
C PRO A 169 -14.37 10.30 -0.27
N PRO A 170 -15.56 9.71 -0.43
CA PRO A 170 -16.18 9.52 -1.74
C PRO A 170 -16.46 10.84 -2.47
N GLN A 171 -16.67 11.96 -1.76
CA GLN A 171 -16.87 13.29 -2.36
C GLN A 171 -15.61 13.82 -3.08
N ARG A 172 -14.45 13.23 -2.79
CA ARG A 172 -13.17 13.56 -3.42
C ARG A 172 -12.80 12.59 -4.54
N VAL A 173 -13.66 11.62 -4.86
CA VAL A 173 -13.45 10.67 -5.94
C VAL A 173 -14.48 10.95 -7.03
N LYS A 174 -14.00 11.27 -8.24
CA LYS A 174 -14.82 11.51 -9.43
C LYS A 174 -14.40 10.55 -10.52
N VAL A 175 -15.34 9.77 -11.02
CA VAL A 175 -15.15 8.85 -12.15
C VAL A 175 -16.02 9.34 -13.30
N LEU A 176 -15.40 9.60 -14.45
CA LEU A 176 -16.09 10.09 -15.62
C LEU A 176 -16.61 8.95 -16.47
N ASP A 177 -17.77 9.18 -17.09
CA ASP A 177 -18.30 8.36 -18.16
C ASP A 177 -18.60 9.30 -19.34
N HIS A 178 -17.54 9.68 -20.05
CA HIS A 178 -17.60 10.66 -21.13
C HIS A 178 -17.50 9.95 -22.48
N PRO A 179 -18.37 10.23 -23.46
CA PRO A 179 -18.40 9.50 -24.74
C PRO A 179 -17.09 9.58 -25.52
N ASN A 180 -16.31 10.64 -25.33
CA ASN A 180 -15.00 10.83 -25.98
C ASN A 180 -13.79 10.37 -25.14
N LEU A 181 -14.01 9.79 -23.95
CA LEU A 181 -12.96 9.29 -23.05
C LEU A 181 -13.21 7.81 -22.70
N GLN A 182 -13.57 7.01 -23.70
CA GLN A 182 -13.80 5.58 -23.51
C GLN A 182 -12.47 4.82 -23.43
N ASP A 183 -12.43 3.79 -22.59
CA ASP A 183 -11.25 2.93 -22.40
C ASP A 183 -10.98 2.10 -23.67
N GLY A 184 -9.72 2.03 -24.07
CA GLY A 184 -9.26 1.12 -25.11
C GLY A 184 -7.84 1.40 -25.59
N LEU A 185 -7.11 0.35 -25.98
CA LEU A 185 -5.72 0.43 -26.43
C LEU A 185 -5.49 1.32 -27.68
N LYS A 186 -6.53 1.53 -28.48
CA LYS A 186 -6.50 2.34 -29.71
C LYS A 186 -7.31 3.62 -29.62
N GLU A 187 -8.00 3.82 -28.51
CA GLU A 187 -8.80 5.02 -28.29
C GLU A 187 -7.85 6.17 -27.94
N GLN A 188 -7.88 7.21 -28.78
CA GLN A 188 -7.07 8.40 -28.56
C GLN A 188 -7.96 9.48 -27.94
N TRP A 189 -7.60 9.89 -26.72
CA TRP A 189 -8.34 10.93 -26.03
C TRP A 189 -7.85 12.32 -26.45
N GLN A 190 -8.80 13.25 -26.60
CA GLN A 190 -8.46 14.60 -27.00
C GLN A 190 -7.82 15.36 -25.84
N HIS A 191 -6.58 15.84 -26.04
CA HIS A 191 -5.79 16.49 -24.99
C HIS A 191 -6.40 17.81 -24.50
N ASN A 192 -7.10 18.55 -25.36
CA ASN A 192 -7.82 19.79 -25.01
C ASN A 192 -9.02 19.52 -24.08
N LEU A 193 -9.73 18.42 -24.30
CA LEU A 193 -10.83 17.98 -23.43
C LEU A 193 -10.27 17.59 -22.05
N LEU A 194 -9.20 16.80 -22.02
CA LEU A 194 -8.50 16.44 -20.78
C LEU A 194 -8.00 17.68 -20.03
N ALA A 195 -7.34 18.61 -20.72
CA ALA A 195 -6.86 19.87 -20.13
C ALA A 195 -8.02 20.70 -19.55
N THR A 196 -9.17 20.70 -20.21
CA THR A 196 -10.36 21.41 -19.74
C THR A 196 -10.91 20.78 -18.46
N ILE A 197 -11.14 19.48 -18.46
CA ILE A 197 -11.65 18.73 -17.31
C ILE A 197 -10.69 18.83 -16.11
N ILE A 198 -9.38 18.62 -16.33
CA ILE A 198 -8.38 18.71 -15.25
C ILE A 198 -8.36 20.14 -14.70
N GLY A 199 -8.38 21.16 -15.57
CA GLY A 199 -8.39 22.56 -15.15
C GLY A 199 -9.64 22.94 -14.33
N GLU A 200 -10.81 22.42 -14.70
CA GLU A 200 -12.05 22.61 -13.93
C GLU A 200 -11.94 21.99 -12.54
N GLU A 201 -11.42 20.76 -12.43
CA GLU A 201 -11.22 20.11 -11.13
C GLU A 201 -10.16 20.82 -10.28
N VAL A 202 -9.09 21.33 -10.89
CA VAL A 202 -8.05 22.14 -10.21
C VAL A 202 -8.68 23.36 -9.54
N ASN A 203 -9.50 24.10 -10.29
CA ASN A 203 -10.18 25.30 -9.78
C ASN A 203 -11.24 24.97 -8.73
N MET A 204 -12.07 23.95 -8.98
CA MET A 204 -13.19 23.57 -8.11
C MET A 204 -12.72 23.06 -6.75
N ARG A 205 -11.56 22.39 -6.70
CA ARG A 205 -11.04 21.74 -5.50
C ARG A 205 -9.82 22.44 -4.89
N GLU A 206 -9.45 23.60 -5.43
CA GLU A 206 -8.30 24.40 -4.99
C GLU A 206 -7.04 23.53 -4.90
N ILE A 207 -6.71 22.84 -6.00
CA ILE A 207 -5.63 21.86 -6.04
C ILE A 207 -4.25 22.56 -6.01
N ASP A 208 -3.39 22.15 -5.08
CA ASP A 208 -1.99 22.61 -4.98
C ASP A 208 -1.03 21.72 -5.77
N LYS A 209 -1.32 20.41 -5.89
CA LYS A 209 -0.47 19.44 -6.58
C LYS A 209 -1.26 18.49 -7.47
N ILE A 210 -0.72 18.16 -8.64
CA ILE A 210 -1.28 17.15 -9.55
C ILE A 210 -0.26 16.02 -9.71
N ILE A 211 -0.73 14.78 -9.69
CA ILE A 211 0.08 13.58 -9.92
C ILE A 211 -0.60 12.75 -11.02
N THR A 212 0.18 12.29 -12.00
CA THR A 212 -0.30 11.44 -13.10
C THR A 212 0.82 10.57 -13.67
N PHE A 213 0.60 9.92 -14.81
CA PHE A 213 1.58 9.14 -15.55
C PHE A 213 2.59 10.02 -16.30
N ASP A 214 3.73 9.44 -16.65
CA ASP A 214 4.68 10.06 -17.56
C ASP A 214 4.25 9.94 -19.03
N SER A 215 5.07 10.51 -19.92
CA SER A 215 4.84 10.47 -21.38
C SER A 215 4.84 9.07 -22.00
N HIS A 216 5.38 8.07 -21.29
CA HIS A 216 5.38 6.68 -21.73
C HIS A 216 4.09 5.96 -21.34
N GLY A 217 3.44 6.35 -20.24
CA GLY A 217 2.18 5.76 -19.80
C GLY A 217 2.37 4.38 -19.17
N ILE A 218 3.44 4.20 -18.40
CA ILE A 218 3.86 2.96 -17.70
C ILE A 218 4.21 1.80 -18.65
N SER A 219 3.22 1.26 -19.35
CA SER A 219 3.36 0.12 -20.26
C SER A 219 3.15 0.51 -21.73
N GLY A 220 3.15 1.82 -22.04
CA GLY A 220 2.79 2.32 -23.37
C GLY A 220 1.28 2.48 -23.60
N HIS A 221 0.42 2.35 -22.58
CA HIS A 221 -1.03 2.42 -22.76
C HIS A 221 -1.45 3.81 -23.25
N GLN A 222 -2.18 3.87 -24.37
CA GLN A 222 -2.51 5.13 -25.05
C GLN A 222 -3.24 6.13 -24.14
N ASN A 223 -4.22 5.66 -23.36
CA ASN A 223 -5.01 6.52 -22.47
C ASN A 223 -4.14 7.14 -21.36
N HIS A 224 -3.13 6.43 -20.83
CA HIS A 224 -2.21 6.97 -19.81
C HIS A 224 -1.36 8.10 -20.41
N ARG A 225 -0.86 7.88 -21.63
CA ARG A 225 -0.10 8.89 -22.39
C ARG A 225 -0.96 10.12 -22.71
N ASP A 226 -2.22 9.92 -23.08
CA ASP A 226 -3.13 11.03 -23.34
C ASP A 226 -3.41 11.87 -22.09
N VAL A 227 -3.55 11.24 -20.92
CA VAL A 227 -3.66 11.97 -19.63
C VAL A 227 -2.42 12.84 -19.39
N HIS A 228 -1.22 12.29 -19.58
CA HIS A 228 0.03 13.06 -19.47
C HIS A 228 0.02 14.27 -20.41
N HIS A 229 -0.29 14.07 -21.70
CA HIS A 229 -0.32 15.14 -22.69
C HIS A 229 -1.42 16.19 -22.42
N GLY A 230 -2.59 15.76 -21.94
CA GLY A 230 -3.66 16.66 -21.49
C GLY A 230 -3.21 17.56 -20.33
N LEU A 231 -2.46 17.02 -19.37
CA LEU A 231 -1.87 17.81 -18.29
C LEU A 231 -0.80 18.78 -18.82
N CYS A 232 0.08 18.35 -19.71
CA CYS A 232 1.08 19.25 -20.33
C CYS A 232 0.40 20.41 -21.04
N MET A 233 -0.67 20.15 -21.78
CA MET A 233 -1.45 21.19 -22.46
C MET A 233 -2.07 22.17 -21.46
N LEU A 234 -2.66 21.69 -20.36
CA LEU A 234 -3.17 22.53 -19.28
C LEU A 234 -2.09 23.47 -18.72
N LEU A 235 -0.90 22.93 -18.42
CA LEU A 235 0.21 23.69 -17.84
C LEU A 235 0.77 24.73 -18.81
N GLN A 236 0.78 24.44 -20.11
CA GLN A 236 1.27 25.37 -21.13
C GLN A 236 0.28 26.49 -21.43
N GLU A 237 -1.00 26.17 -21.58
CA GLU A 237 -2.02 27.10 -22.07
C GLU A 237 -2.67 27.92 -20.94
N LYS A 238 -3.07 27.26 -19.84
CA LYS A 238 -3.82 27.90 -18.75
C LYS A 238 -2.93 28.35 -17.59
N ARG A 239 -1.71 27.80 -17.48
CA ARG A 239 -0.71 28.11 -16.45
C ARG A 239 -1.30 28.24 -15.03
N PRO A 240 -2.03 27.21 -14.54
CA PRO A 240 -2.48 27.23 -13.15
C PRO A 240 -1.28 27.27 -12.21
N GLU A 241 -1.43 27.94 -11.06
CA GLU A 241 -0.43 27.93 -9.98
C GLU A 241 -0.46 26.60 -9.23
N VAL A 242 -0.05 25.52 -9.91
CA VAL A 242 -0.09 24.14 -9.41
C VAL A 242 1.23 23.43 -9.68
N GLU A 243 1.63 22.55 -8.77
CA GLU A 243 2.84 21.74 -8.93
C GLU A 243 2.48 20.37 -9.52
N ALA A 244 3.06 20.00 -10.66
CA ALA A 244 2.76 18.75 -11.34
C ALA A 244 3.88 17.70 -11.18
N TRP A 245 3.49 16.46 -10.96
CA TRP A 245 4.37 15.30 -10.78
C TRP A 245 3.92 14.15 -11.68
N GLU A 246 4.87 13.34 -12.11
CA GLU A 246 4.61 12.18 -12.96
C GLU A 246 5.23 10.90 -12.38
N LEU A 247 4.55 9.77 -12.61
CA LEU A 247 5.06 8.44 -12.32
C LEU A 247 5.94 7.99 -13.49
N ILE A 248 7.25 7.98 -13.26
CA ILE A 248 8.26 7.71 -14.30
C ILE A 248 8.39 6.22 -14.57
N SER A 249 8.32 5.87 -15.85
CA SER A 249 8.59 4.55 -16.39
C SER A 249 10.11 4.34 -16.48
N THR A 250 10.66 3.41 -15.70
CA THR A 250 12.13 3.22 -15.58
C THR A 250 12.70 2.05 -16.38
N SER A 251 11.84 1.18 -16.93
CA SER A 251 12.23 -0.02 -17.68
C SER A 251 11.53 -0.04 -19.04
N ILE A 252 11.97 0.85 -19.94
CA ILE A 252 11.48 1.00 -21.31
C ILE A 252 12.40 0.26 -22.27
#